data_AF-S4NDJ7-F1
#
_entry.id   AF-S4NDJ7-F1
#
_cell.length_a   1.000
_cell.length_b   1.000
_cell.length_c   1.000
_cell.angle_alpha   90.00
_cell.angle_beta   90.00
_cell.angle_gamma   90.00
#
_symmetry.space_group_name_H-M   'P 1'
#
loop_
_entity.id
_entity.type
_entity.pdbx_description
1 polymer ?
#
loop_
_entity_poly.entity_id
_entity_poly.type
_entity_poly.pdbx_seq_one_letter_code
_entity_poly.pdbx_strand_id
1 'polypeptide(L)'
;MKIHSLSDIPAWLFYPLKTWTDSSYNHYNLFLSLIMIEVLFALGAWWYLYKKIGKSDERTDRIYLRATWLCFVVVIVCESIFPTEYLLKQFEVLKYGIGMLAADIYLFAVYRKSN
;
A
#
# COMPACT_ATOMS: atom_id res chain seq x y z
N MET A 1 -10.65 -22.00 -6.96
CA MET A 1 -9.45 -22.24 -7.77
C MET A 1 -8.70 -23.46 -7.22
N LYS A 2 -8.15 -24.34 -8.07
CA LYS A 2 -7.26 -25.43 -7.62
C LYS A 2 -5.81 -24.96 -7.70
N ILE A 3 -4.99 -25.36 -6.73
CA ILE A 3 -3.56 -25.02 -6.66
C ILE A 3 -2.78 -26.14 -7.35
N HIS A 4 -1.97 -25.81 -8.36
CA HIS A 4 -1.11 -26.75 -9.07
C HIS A 4 0.39 -26.49 -8.79
N SER A 5 0.73 -25.26 -8.40
CA SER A 5 2.10 -24.79 -8.20
C SER A 5 2.16 -23.65 -7.17
N LEU A 6 3.37 -23.29 -6.70
CA LEU A 6 3.56 -22.15 -5.80
C LEU A 6 3.15 -20.82 -6.43
N SER A 7 3.28 -20.69 -7.76
CA SER A 7 2.83 -19.49 -8.49
C SER A 7 1.31 -19.30 -8.48
N ASP A 8 0.52 -20.33 -8.15
CA ASP A 8 -0.93 -20.20 -8.04
C ASP A 8 -1.37 -19.65 -6.68
N ILE A 9 -0.46 -19.56 -5.69
CA ILE A 9 -0.80 -19.14 -4.32
C ILE A 9 -1.37 -17.72 -4.28
N PRO A 10 -0.77 -16.68 -4.91
CA PRO A 10 -1.36 -15.34 -4.96
C PRO A 10 -2.77 -15.33 -5.53
N ALA A 11 -2.99 -15.95 -6.69
CA ALA A 11 -4.29 -16.05 -7.33
C ALA A 11 -5.31 -16.84 -6.51
N TRP A 12 -4.88 -17.87 -5.80
CA TRP A 12 -5.77 -18.64 -4.94
C TRP A 12 -6.15 -17.87 -3.67
N LEU A 13 -5.19 -17.20 -3.03
CA LEU A 13 -5.37 -16.47 -1.77
C LEU A 13 -6.42 -15.37 -1.89
N PHE A 14 -6.42 -14.65 -3.02
CA PHE A 14 -7.35 -13.56 -3.27
C PHE A 14 -8.57 -13.97 -4.11
N TYR A 15 -8.72 -15.27 -4.42
CA TYR A 15 -9.85 -15.75 -5.23
C TYR A 15 -11.21 -15.47 -4.58
N PRO A 16 -11.40 -15.62 -3.25
CA PRO A 16 -12.66 -15.26 -2.60
C PRO A 16 -13.03 -13.78 -2.80
N LEU A 17 -12.03 -12.89 -2.71
CA LEU A 17 -12.22 -11.47 -2.93
C LEU A 17 -12.68 -11.19 -4.36
N LYS A 18 -12.04 -11.83 -5.36
CA LYS A 18 -12.49 -11.77 -6.75
C LYS A 18 -13.94 -12.22 -6.92
N THR A 19 -14.31 -13.37 -6.35
CA THR A 19 -15.67 -13.89 -6.48
C THR A 19 -16.69 -12.97 -5.81
N TRP A 20 -16.32 -12.32 -4.71
CA TRP A 20 -17.17 -11.35 -4.03
C TRP A 20 -17.30 -10.05 -4.82
N THR A 21 -16.21 -9.51 -5.39
CA THR A 21 -16.27 -8.30 -6.22
C THR A 21 -17.08 -8.53 -7.50
N ASP A 22 -16.97 -9.70 -8.10
CA ASP A 22 -17.68 -10.04 -9.35
C ASP A 22 -19.18 -10.29 -9.13
N SER A 23 -19.62 -10.53 -7.88
CA SER A 23 -21.01 -10.89 -7.61
C SER A 23 -21.99 -9.72 -7.76
N SER A 24 -21.51 -8.46 -7.72
CA SER A 24 -22.33 -7.29 -8.02
C SER A 24 -21.48 -6.03 -8.28
N TYR A 25 -22.02 -5.09 -9.06
CA TYR A 25 -21.41 -3.76 -9.23
C TYR A 25 -21.20 -3.03 -7.90
N ASN A 26 -22.10 -3.23 -6.93
CA ASN A 26 -21.98 -2.59 -5.60
C ASN A 26 -20.76 -3.10 -4.83
N HIS A 27 -20.47 -4.41 -4.89
CA HIS A 27 -19.28 -4.98 -4.24
C HIS A 27 -17.99 -4.50 -4.90
N TYR A 28 -17.96 -4.48 -6.23
CA TYR A 28 -16.82 -3.92 -6.97
C TYR A 28 -16.59 -2.45 -6.61
N ASN A 29 -17.64 -1.62 -6.61
CA ASN A 29 -17.55 -0.20 -6.27
C ASN A 29 -17.12 0.00 -4.81
N LEU A 30 -17.59 -0.84 -3.89
CA LEU A 30 -17.19 -0.79 -2.48
C LEU A 30 -15.69 -1.11 -2.34
N PHE A 31 -15.20 -2.16 -3.00
CA PHE A 31 -13.78 -2.51 -3.00
C PHE A 31 -12.92 -1.36 -3.53
N LEU A 32 -13.29 -0.80 -4.68
CA LEU A 32 -12.59 0.33 -5.27
C LEU A 32 -12.61 1.56 -4.33
N SER A 33 -13.75 1.84 -3.70
CA SER A 33 -13.90 2.97 -2.77
C SER A 33 -13.00 2.81 -1.55
N LEU A 34 -12.86 1.61 -1.01
CA LEU A 34 -11.97 1.32 0.12
C LEU A 34 -10.50 1.56 -0.25
N ILE A 35 -10.07 1.12 -1.43
CA ILE A 35 -8.72 1.38 -1.93
C ILE A 35 -8.49 2.90 -2.09
N MET A 36 -9.47 3.63 -2.63
CA MET A 36 -9.37 5.08 -2.77
C MET A 36 -9.26 5.80 -1.42
N ILE A 37 -10.03 5.38 -0.42
CA ILE A 37 -9.94 5.93 0.94
C ILE A 37 -8.56 5.68 1.55
N GLU A 38 -8.02 4.47 1.38
CA GLU A 38 -6.70 4.09 1.86
C GLU A 38 -5.59 4.96 1.25
N VAL A 39 -5.60 5.15 -0.08
CA VAL A 39 -4.64 6.03 -0.76
C VAL A 39 -4.77 7.48 -0.33
N LEU A 40 -6.00 8.01 -0.22
CA LEU A 40 -6.22 9.38 0.25
C LEU A 40 -5.74 9.58 1.68
N PHE A 41 -5.94 8.58 2.54
CA PHE A 41 -5.46 8.60 3.91
C PHE A 41 -3.92 8.60 3.96
N ALA A 42 -3.25 7.75 3.17
CA ALA A 42 -1.79 7.72 3.08
C ALA A 42 -1.22 9.06 2.56
N LEU A 43 -1.79 9.62 1.49
CA LEU A 43 -1.41 10.94 0.97
C LEU A 43 -1.57 12.04 2.01
N GLY A 44 -2.69 12.03 2.74
CA GLY A 44 -2.95 12.99 3.83
C GLY A 44 -1.96 12.85 4.98
N ALA A 45 -1.65 11.61 5.40
CA ALA A 45 -0.70 11.31 6.45
C ALA A 45 0.72 11.77 6.07
N TRP A 46 1.19 11.43 4.86
CA TRP A 46 2.47 11.91 4.34
C TRP A 46 2.54 13.43 4.32
N TRP A 47 1.53 14.09 3.77
CA TRP A 47 1.49 15.56 3.71
C TRP A 47 1.56 16.19 5.11
N TYR A 48 0.79 15.65 6.07
CA TYR A 48 0.81 16.09 7.45
C TYR A 48 2.20 15.91 8.10
N LEU A 49 2.80 14.73 7.95
CA LEU A 49 4.10 14.40 8.52
C LEU A 49 5.23 15.20 7.88
N TYR A 50 5.20 15.38 6.56
CA TYR A 50 6.12 16.24 5.82
C TYR A 50 6.14 17.67 6.37
N LYS A 51 4.95 18.23 6.65
CA LYS A 51 4.82 19.56 7.27
C LYS A 51 5.35 19.60 8.71
N LYS A 52 5.16 18.52 9.48
CA LYS A 52 5.59 18.44 10.88
C LYS A 52 7.09 18.24 11.05
N ILE A 53 7.71 17.46 10.19
CA ILE A 53 9.14 17.15 10.25
C ILE A 53 9.98 18.38 9.83
N GLY A 54 9.49 19.15 8.84
CA GLY A 54 10.10 20.43 8.46
C GLY A 54 10.84 20.41 7.13
N LYS A 55 11.62 21.46 6.88
CA LYS A 55 12.32 21.68 5.60
C LYS A 55 13.46 20.68 5.38
N SER A 56 13.83 20.50 4.12
CA SER A 56 14.98 19.68 3.73
C SER A 56 16.27 20.26 4.33
N ASP A 57 16.98 19.39 5.03
CA ASP A 57 18.34 19.55 5.54
C ASP A 57 18.98 18.14 5.56
N GLU A 58 20.27 18.03 5.89
CA GLU A 58 21.00 16.75 5.88
C GLU A 58 20.36 15.66 6.79
N ARG A 59 19.70 16.06 7.88
CA ARG A 59 18.97 15.14 8.77
C ARG A 59 17.66 14.73 8.12
N THR A 60 16.88 15.68 7.62
CA THR A 60 15.56 15.43 7.04
C THR A 60 15.65 14.57 5.78
N ASP A 61 16.66 14.80 4.95
CA ASP A 61 16.88 14.02 3.72
C ASP A 61 17.18 12.55 4.03
N ARG A 62 17.98 12.26 5.07
CA ARG A 62 18.21 10.88 5.53
C ARG A 62 16.94 10.22 6.06
N ILE A 63 16.04 10.98 6.68
CA ILE A 63 14.75 10.46 7.15
C ILE A 63 13.87 10.09 5.95
N TYR A 64 13.70 11.00 4.99
CA TYR A 64 12.89 10.75 3.80
C TYR A 64 13.47 9.64 2.93
N LEU A 65 14.80 9.56 2.80
CA LEU A 65 15.45 8.46 2.07
C LEU A 65 15.11 7.09 2.66
N ARG A 66 15.14 6.96 4.00
CA ARG A 66 14.77 5.72 4.68
C ARG A 66 13.28 5.41 4.54
N ALA A 67 12.41 6.43 4.61
CA ALA A 67 10.98 6.27 4.42
C ALA A 67 10.67 5.77 2.99
N THR A 68 11.26 6.39 1.98
CA THR A 68 11.09 5.99 0.56
C THR A 68 11.69 4.62 0.29
N TRP A 69 12.83 4.29 0.89
CA TRP A 69 13.41 2.95 0.81
C TRP A 69 12.47 1.89 1.39
N LEU A 70 11.86 2.16 2.54
CA LEU A 70 10.88 1.27 3.14
C LEU A 70 9.65 1.09 2.23
N CYS A 71 9.11 2.18 1.68
CA CYS A 71 8.02 2.13 0.69
C CYS A 71 8.39 1.21 -0.48
N PHE A 72 9.57 1.41 -1.07
CA PHE A 72 10.04 0.60 -2.20
C PHE A 72 10.15 -0.89 -1.88
N VAL A 73 10.75 -1.24 -0.72
CA VAL A 73 10.87 -2.63 -0.28
C VAL A 73 9.50 -3.27 -0.07
N VAL A 74 8.57 -2.55 0.55
CA VAL A 74 7.20 -3.05 0.79
C VAL A 74 6.47 -3.29 -0.54
N VAL A 75 6.58 -2.36 -1.49
CA VAL A 75 5.98 -2.55 -2.83
C VAL A 75 6.54 -3.79 -3.53
N ILE A 76 7.86 -4.04 -3.48
CA ILE A 76 8.46 -5.26 -4.03
C ILE A 76 7.91 -6.53 -3.36
N VAL A 77 7.78 -6.52 -2.04
CA VAL A 77 7.20 -7.66 -1.30
C VAL A 77 5.75 -7.88 -1.76
N CYS A 78 4.98 -6.80 -1.92
CA CYS A 78 3.61 -6.89 -2.40
C CYS A 78 3.51 -7.41 -3.85
N GLU A 79 4.49 -7.18 -4.72
CA GLU A 79 4.54 -7.81 -6.06
C GLU A 79 4.53 -9.34 -6.01
N SER A 80 5.09 -9.93 -4.95
CA SER A 80 5.10 -11.40 -4.79
C SER A 80 3.84 -11.96 -4.14
N ILE A 81 3.02 -11.12 -3.50
CA ILE A 81 1.86 -11.53 -2.70
C ILE A 81 0.56 -11.37 -3.48
N PHE A 82 0.40 -10.28 -4.22
CA PHE A 82 -0.85 -9.96 -4.91
C PHE A 82 -0.93 -10.62 -6.29
N PRO A 83 -2.14 -11.04 -6.73
CA PRO A 83 -2.33 -11.74 -7.99
C PRO A 83 -2.17 -10.82 -9.20
N THR A 84 -1.83 -11.40 -10.34
CA THR A 84 -1.67 -10.69 -11.62
C THR A 84 -2.75 -11.01 -12.65
N GLU A 85 -3.62 -11.97 -12.35
CA GLU A 85 -4.60 -12.52 -13.29
C GLU A 85 -5.92 -11.75 -13.29
N TYR A 86 -6.25 -11.07 -12.18
CA TYR A 86 -7.52 -10.35 -12.02
C TYR A 86 -7.35 -9.19 -11.04
N LEU A 87 -8.27 -8.21 -11.11
CA LEU A 87 -8.25 -7.00 -10.27
C LEU A 87 -6.89 -6.27 -10.30
N LEU A 88 -6.16 -6.38 -11.42
CA LEU A 88 -4.78 -5.94 -11.55
C LEU A 88 -4.61 -4.46 -11.15
N LYS A 89 -5.48 -3.58 -11.66
CA LYS A 89 -5.41 -2.14 -11.38
C LYS A 89 -5.74 -1.80 -9.94
N GLN A 90 -6.70 -2.50 -9.35
CA GLN A 90 -7.07 -2.35 -7.95
C GLN A 90 -5.91 -2.76 -7.05
N PHE A 91 -5.29 -3.91 -7.32
CA PHE A 91 -4.13 -4.36 -6.57
C PHE A 91 -2.89 -3.49 -6.80
N GLU A 92 -2.62 -3.01 -8.02
CA GLU A 92 -1.53 -2.04 -8.27
C GLU A 92 -1.65 -0.80 -7.37
N VAL A 93 -2.85 -0.21 -7.29
CA VAL A 93 -3.08 0.97 -6.45
C VAL A 93 -2.94 0.64 -4.97
N LEU A 94 -3.51 -0.49 -4.53
CA LEU A 94 -3.42 -0.95 -3.14
C LEU A 94 -1.96 -1.23 -2.72
N LYS A 95 -1.12 -1.80 -3.60
CA LYS A 95 0.30 -2.04 -3.34
C LYS A 95 1.03 -0.73 -3.02
N TYR A 96 0.78 0.31 -3.82
CA TYR A 96 1.39 1.62 -3.60
C TYR A 96 0.86 2.30 -2.33
N GLY A 97 -0.43 2.18 -2.04
CA GLY A 97 -1.01 2.64 -0.78
C GLY A 97 -0.36 1.98 0.44
N ILE A 98 -0.23 0.66 0.45
CA ILE A 98 0.43 -0.10 1.53
C ILE A 98 1.89 0.32 1.71
N GLY A 99 2.63 0.48 0.60
CA GLY A 99 4.00 0.97 0.62
C GLY A 99 4.12 2.36 1.25
N MET A 100 3.20 3.26 0.87
CA MET A 100 3.15 4.61 1.41
C MET A 100 2.80 4.63 2.90
N LEU A 101 1.82 3.83 3.33
CA LEU A 101 1.47 3.69 4.75
C LEU A 101 2.63 3.17 5.59
N ALA A 102 3.41 2.21 5.07
CA ALA A 102 4.60 1.73 5.78
C ALA A 102 5.62 2.86 5.99
N ALA A 103 5.82 3.71 4.98
CA ALA A 103 6.66 4.90 5.09
C ALA A 103 6.08 5.93 6.07
N ASP A 104 4.77 6.16 6.07
CA ASP A 104 4.09 7.06 7.01
C ASP A 104 4.22 6.60 8.46
N ILE A 105 4.08 5.29 8.72
CA ILE A 105 4.29 4.71 10.05
C ILE A 105 5.73 4.98 10.52
N TYR A 106 6.72 4.80 9.65
CA TYR A 106 8.11 5.12 9.96
C TYR A 106 8.29 6.62 10.25
N LEU A 107 7.77 7.51 9.39
CA LEU A 107 7.86 8.95 9.58
C LEU A 107 7.18 9.39 10.89
N PHE A 108 6.03 8.83 11.21
CA PHE A 108 5.32 9.09 12.47
C PHE A 108 6.14 8.64 13.70
N ALA A 109 6.78 7.47 13.63
CA ALA A 109 7.64 6.98 14.71
C ALA A 109 8.86 7.89 14.92
N VAL A 110 9.49 8.36 13.83
CA VAL A 110 10.61 9.32 13.90
C VAL A 110 10.17 10.67 14.45
N TYR A 111 9.01 11.17 14.01
CA TYR A 111 8.42 12.40 14.51
C TYR A 111 8.18 12.33 16.03
N ARG A 112 7.55 11.25 16.51
CA ARG A 112 7.30 11.03 17.95
C ARG A 112 8.56 10.87 18.79
N LYS A 113 9.66 10.36 18.22
CA LYS A 113 10.93 10.23 18.95
C LYS A 113 11.67 11.56 19.08
N SER A 114 11.41 12.49 18.16
CA SER A 114 12.13 13.77 18.07
C SER A 114 11.43 14.92 18.80
N ASN A 115 10.24 14.67 19.37
CA ASN A 115 9.38 15.61 20.09
C ASN A 115 9.10 15.05 21.49
#